data_AF-A0A932MB52-F1
#
_entry.id   AF-A0A932MB52-F1
#
_cell.length_a   1.000
_cell.length_b   1.000
_cell.length_c   1.000
_cell.angle_alpha   90.00
_cell.angle_beta   90.00
_cell.angle_gamma   90.00
#
_symmetry.space_group_name_H-M   'P 1'
#
loop_
_entity.id
_entity.type
_entity.pdbx_description
1 polymer ?
#
loop_
_entity_poly.entity_id
_entity_poly.type
_entity_poly.pdbx_seq_one_letter_code
_entity_poly.pdbx_strand_id
1 'polypeptide(L)'
;MAEAAKILHTDKEFTYKVLGKNLRISDKRILDSAYNVEIKALEPKLVIKPEALQAILEEVSQVDPRAKKAKPQDLIDLRYLDEMEKGGLFDKLWASKR
;
A
#
# COMPACT_ATOMS: atom_id res chain seq x y z
N MET A 1 -8.77 5.39 2.60
CA MET A 1 -7.72 4.57 1.96
C MET A 1 -8.16 3.12 1.75
N ALA A 2 -8.72 2.43 2.75
CA ALA A 2 -9.11 1.01 2.62
C ALA A 2 -10.03 0.71 1.42
N GLU A 3 -11.07 1.50 1.17
CA GLU A 3 -11.95 1.33 0.01
C GLU A 3 -11.23 1.51 -1.33
N ALA A 4 -10.31 2.48 -1.41
CA ALA A 4 -9.49 2.68 -2.60
C ALA A 4 -8.56 1.48 -2.84
N ALA A 5 -7.96 0.93 -1.78
CA ALA A 5 -7.15 -0.29 -1.87
C ALA A 5 -7.99 -1.47 -2.41
N LYS A 6 -9.24 -1.62 -1.94
CA LYS A 6 -10.16 -2.61 -2.52
C LYS A 6 -10.36 -2.41 -4.01
N ILE A 7 -10.66 -1.19 -4.46
CA ILE A 7 -10.80 -0.88 -5.89
C ILE A 7 -9.52 -1.23 -6.65
N LEU A 8 -8.34 -0.88 -6.13
CA LEU A 8 -7.07 -1.24 -6.74
C LEU A 8 -6.93 -2.77 -6.92
N HIS A 9 -7.40 -3.57 -5.97
CA HIS A 9 -7.35 -5.05 -6.06
C HIS A 9 -8.45 -5.67 -6.91
N THR A 10 -9.60 -5.02 -7.06
CA THR A 10 -10.79 -5.65 -7.66
C THR A 10 -11.24 -5.03 -8.98
N ASP A 11 -10.83 -3.81 -9.31
CA ASP A 11 -11.23 -3.09 -10.52
C ASP A 11 -10.01 -2.45 -11.21
N LYS A 12 -9.33 -3.30 -11.98
CA LYS A 12 -8.13 -2.96 -12.75
C LYS A 12 -8.40 -1.89 -13.81
N GLU A 13 -9.54 -1.95 -14.50
CA GLU A 13 -9.86 -1.00 -15.57
C GLU A 13 -10.23 0.38 -15.02
N PHE A 14 -10.97 0.45 -13.91
CA PHE A 14 -11.19 1.73 -13.22
C PHE A 14 -9.86 2.32 -12.72
N THR A 15 -9.01 1.48 -12.14
CA THR A 15 -7.67 1.89 -11.70
C THR A 15 -6.87 2.51 -12.84
N TYR A 16 -6.89 1.93 -14.04
CA TYR A 16 -6.24 2.50 -15.23
C TYR A 16 -6.79 3.84 -15.66
N LYS A 17 -8.12 4.03 -15.62
CA LYS A 17 -8.72 5.32 -15.94
C LYS A 17 -8.25 6.41 -14.98
N VAL A 18 -8.20 6.10 -13.69
CA VAL A 18 -7.73 7.03 -12.66
C VAL A 18 -6.24 7.32 -12.81
N LEU A 19 -5.39 6.29 -12.96
CA LEU A 19 -3.95 6.46 -13.12
C LEU A 19 -3.62 7.22 -14.42
N GLY A 20 -4.23 6.85 -15.54
CA GLY A 20 -3.99 7.52 -16.82
C GLY A 20 -4.38 9.00 -16.80
N LYS A 21 -5.50 9.34 -16.13
CA LYS A 21 -5.92 10.74 -15.94
C LYS A 21 -4.94 11.54 -15.09
N ASN A 22 -4.54 11.01 -13.93
CA ASN A 22 -3.75 11.77 -12.95
C ASN A 22 -2.25 11.81 -13.30
N LEU A 23 -1.72 10.73 -13.86
CA LEU A 23 -0.31 10.65 -14.29
C LEU A 23 -0.10 11.15 -15.73
N ARG A 24 -1.19 11.46 -16.46
CA ARG A 24 -1.18 11.86 -17.88
C ARG A 24 -0.51 10.81 -18.78
N ILE A 25 -0.74 9.53 -18.48
CA ILE A 25 -0.23 8.38 -19.23
C ILE A 25 -1.39 7.76 -20.01
N SER A 26 -1.27 7.69 -21.33
CA SER A 26 -2.26 7.05 -22.21
C SER A 26 -1.86 5.63 -22.66
N ASP A 27 -0.57 5.26 -22.52
CA ASP A 27 -0.10 3.94 -22.89
C ASP A 27 -0.52 2.89 -21.86
N LYS A 28 -1.48 2.05 -22.26
CA LYS A 28 -2.02 0.98 -21.41
C LYS A 28 -0.96 -0.04 -21.01
N ARG A 29 0.08 -0.28 -21.82
CA ARG A 29 1.14 -1.25 -21.49
C ARG A 29 1.98 -0.77 -20.31
N ILE A 30 2.26 0.53 -20.25
CA ILE A 30 2.97 1.16 -19.13
C ILE A 30 2.13 1.06 -17.86
N LEU A 31 0.84 1.42 -17.94
CA LEU A 31 -0.09 1.30 -16.82
C LEU A 31 -0.21 -0.16 -16.33
N ASP A 32 -0.24 -1.11 -17.25
CA ASP A 32 -0.32 -2.54 -16.92
C ASP A 32 0.92 -3.07 -16.23
N SER A 33 2.10 -2.72 -16.74
CA SER A 33 3.36 -3.09 -16.10
C SER A 33 3.45 -2.55 -14.66
N ALA A 34 3.17 -1.25 -14.46
CA ALA A 34 3.20 -0.64 -13.12
C ALA A 34 2.19 -1.29 -12.17
N TYR A 35 0.94 -1.50 -12.63
CA TYR A 35 -0.10 -2.13 -11.82
C TYR A 35 0.27 -3.56 -11.41
N ASN A 36 0.80 -4.37 -12.33
CA ASN A 36 1.12 -5.77 -12.04
C ASN A 36 2.28 -5.93 -11.04
N VAL A 37 3.16 -4.93 -10.93
CA VAL A 37 4.16 -4.85 -9.86
C VAL A 37 3.48 -4.46 -8.57
N GLU A 38 2.73 -3.37 -8.59
CA GLU A 38 2.27 -2.74 -7.35
C GLU A 38 1.18 -3.51 -6.64
N ILE A 39 0.30 -4.18 -7.39
CA ILE A 39 -0.80 -4.93 -6.78
C ILE A 39 -0.35 -6.16 -6.00
N LYS A 40 0.89 -6.61 -6.22
CA LYS A 40 1.52 -7.70 -5.46
C LYS A 40 2.13 -7.21 -4.15
N ALA A 41 2.54 -5.94 -4.09
CA ALA A 41 3.14 -5.32 -2.92
C ALA A 41 2.10 -4.69 -1.99
N LEU A 42 0.99 -4.18 -2.55
CA LEU A 42 -0.07 -3.56 -1.78
C LEU A 42 -0.80 -4.58 -0.90
N GLU A 43 -0.68 -4.43 0.42
CA GLU A 43 -1.38 -5.28 1.38
C GLU A 43 -2.89 -4.93 1.42
N PRO A 44 -3.81 -5.90 1.26
CA PRO A 44 -5.26 -5.63 1.20
C PRO A 44 -5.84 -4.95 2.45
N LYS A 45 -5.24 -5.21 3.63
CA LYS A 45 -5.60 -4.57 4.91
C LYS A 45 -4.69 -3.40 5.29
N LEU A 46 -3.82 -2.97 4.37
CA LEU A 46 -2.88 -1.86 4.57
C LEU A 46 -1.93 -2.03 5.76
N VAL A 47 -1.67 -3.29 6.16
CA VAL A 47 -0.77 -3.59 7.28
C VAL A 47 0.65 -3.17 6.94
N ILE A 48 1.27 -2.40 7.84
CA ILE A 48 2.67 -2.01 7.72
C ILE A 48 3.50 -2.98 8.55
N LYS A 49 4.45 -3.68 7.89
CA LYS A 49 5.37 -4.62 8.55
C LYS A 49 6.60 -3.86 9.08
N PRO A 50 6.84 -3.80 10.40
CA PRO A 50 7.99 -3.09 10.96
C PRO A 50 9.33 -3.59 10.40
N GLU A 51 9.43 -4.88 10.07
CA GLU A 51 10.63 -5.50 9.51
C GLU A 51 10.95 -4.97 8.10
N ALA A 52 9.91 -4.66 7.31
CA ALA A 52 10.10 -4.05 5.99
C ALA A 52 10.64 -2.62 6.11
N LEU A 53 10.15 -1.85 7.09
CA LEU A 53 10.68 -0.52 7.39
C LEU A 53 12.12 -0.59 7.90
N GLN A 54 12.44 -1.58 8.73
CA GLN A 54 13.80 -1.81 9.22
C GLN A 54 14.76 -2.07 8.05
N ALA A 55 14.39 -2.93 7.10
CA ALA A 55 15.21 -3.20 5.91
C ALA A 55 15.45 -1.93 5.07
N ILE A 56 14.44 -1.08 4.91
CA ILE A 56 14.58 0.22 4.21
C ILE A 56 15.54 1.14 4.98
N LEU A 57 15.41 1.25 6.30
CA LEU A 57 16.31 2.05 7.13
C LEU A 57 17.77 1.58 7.02
N GLU A 58 18.00 0.27 6.94
CA GLU A 58 19.33 -0.30 6.74
C GLU A 58 19.93 0.07 5.38
N GLU A 59 19.13 0.03 4.31
CA GLU A 59 19.56 0.48 2.98
C GLU A 59 19.86 1.98 2.97
N VAL A 60 18.96 2.82 3.51
CA VAL A 60 19.17 4.27 3.62
C VAL A 60 20.42 4.57 4.46
N SER A 61 20.73 3.76 5.47
CA SER A 61 21.90 3.97 6.32
C SER A 61 23.25 3.85 5.60
N GLN A 62 23.28 3.25 4.41
CA GLN A 62 24.47 3.21 3.55
C GLN A 62 24.84 4.60 3.01
N VAL A 63 23.85 5.50 2.89
CA VAL A 63 24.04 6.86 2.37
C VAL A 63 23.82 7.95 3.43
N ASP A 64 22.94 7.72 4.40
CA ASP A 64 22.70 8.63 5.54
C ASP A 64 22.78 7.88 6.88
N PRO A 65 23.90 7.98 7.61
CA PRO A 65 24.09 7.29 8.88
C PRO A 65 23.06 7.61 9.96
N ARG A 66 22.30 8.71 9.85
CA ARG A 66 21.25 9.07 10.81
C ARG A 66 20.11 8.04 10.82
N ALA A 67 19.89 7.34 9.71
CA ALA A 67 18.87 6.30 9.60
C ALA A 67 19.08 5.15 10.62
N LYS A 68 20.33 4.87 11.02
CA LYS A 68 20.64 3.83 12.04
C LYS A 68 20.02 4.11 13.42
N LYS A 69 19.65 5.36 13.68
CA LYS A 69 19.06 5.78 14.96
C LYS A 69 17.53 5.76 14.93
N ALA A 70 16.93 5.71 13.74
CA ALA A 70 15.49 5.64 13.61
C ALA A 70 15.02 4.22 13.97
N LYS A 71 13.87 4.12 14.64
CA LYS A 71 13.20 2.85 14.90
C LYS A 71 11.93 2.78 14.06
N PRO A 72 11.61 1.64 13.42
CA PRO A 72 10.37 1.49 12.66
C PRO A 72 9.12 1.89 13.45
N GLN A 73 9.08 1.59 14.75
CA GLN A 73 7.94 1.88 15.63
C GLN A 73 7.70 3.38 15.82
N ASP A 74 8.74 4.21 15.71
CA ASP A 74 8.61 5.66 15.83
C ASP A 74 8.09 6.29 14.53
N LEU A 75 8.01 5.52 13.44
CA LEU A 75 7.60 5.97 12.10
C LEU A 75 6.17 5.51 11.73
N ILE A 76 5.53 4.70 12.58
CA ILE A 76 4.21 4.12 12.31
C ILE A 76 3.24 4.40 13.44
N ASP A 77 2.01 4.73 13.07
CA ASP A 77 0.88 4.78 14.00
C ASP A 77 -0.15 3.72 13.58
N LEU A 78 -0.12 2.57 14.26
CA LEU A 78 -0.98 1.43 13.94
C LEU A 78 -2.38 1.54 14.56
N ARG A 79 -2.65 2.53 15.42
CA ARG A 79 -3.92 2.64 16.15
C ARG A 79 -5.12 2.68 15.21
N TYR A 80 -5.01 3.40 14.11
CA TYR A 80 -6.08 3.49 13.11
C TYR A 80 -6.38 2.16 12.42
N LEU A 81 -5.34 1.37 12.11
CA LEU A 81 -5.53 0.04 11.52
C LEU A 81 -6.12 -0.93 12.53
N ASP A 82 -5.65 -0.87 13.78
CA ASP A 82 -6.17 -1.69 14.87
C ASP A 82 -7.65 -1.41 15.15
N GLU A 83 -8.06 -0.14 15.16
CA GLU A 83 -9.45 0.28 15.32
C GLU A 83 -10.32 -0.21 14.15
N MET A 84 -9.83 -0.10 12.91
CA MET A 84 -10.54 -0.60 11.72
C MET A 84 -10.71 -2.13 11.75
N GLU A 85 -9.68 -2.87 12.16
CA GLU A 85 -9.74 -4.33 12.28
C GLU A 85 -10.69 -4.73 13.41
N LYS A 86 -10.55 -4.17 14.61
CA LYS A 86 -11.44 -4.45 15.76
C LYS A 86 -12.90 -4.07 15.47
N GLY A 87 -13.12 -3.01 14.71
CA GLY A 87 -14.45 -2.57 14.26
C GLY A 87 -15.05 -3.46 13.16
N GLY A 88 -14.31 -4.44 12.64
CA GLY A 88 -14.74 -5.35 11.57
C GLY A 88 -14.89 -4.66 10.22
N LEU A 89 -14.23 -3.50 10.02
CA LEU A 89 -14.28 -2.77 8.75
C LEU A 89 -13.74 -3.64 7.61
N PHE A 90 -12.54 -4.21 7.79
CA PHE A 90 -11.89 -5.00 6.75
C PHE A 90 -12.69 -6.25 6.40
N ASP A 91 -13.24 -6.95 7.38
CA ASP A 91 -14.05 -8.13 7.13
C ASP A 91 -15.30 -7.78 6.31
N LYS A 92 -16.02 -6.71 6.67
CA LYS A 92 -17.15 -6.21 5.87
C LYS A 92 -16.73 -5.78 4.47
N LEU A 93 -15.61 -5.08 4.36
CA LEU A 93 -15.09 -4.56 3.09
C LEU A 93 -14.75 -5.71 2.13
N TRP A 94 -14.18 -6.80 2.63
CA TRP A 94 -13.74 -7.94 1.84
C TRP A 94 -14.76 -9.10 1.75
N ALA A 95 -15.81 -9.10 2.58
CA ALA A 95 -16.88 -10.10 2.56
C ALA A 95 -17.76 -10.07 1.29
N SER A 96 -17.76 -8.98 0.51
CA SER A 96 -18.54 -8.88 -0.74
C SER A 96 -17.98 -9.76 -1.88
N LYS A 97 -17.05 -10.67 -1.59
CA LYS A 97 -16.55 -11.70 -2.50
C LYS A 97 -17.21 -13.04 -2.14
N ARG A 98 -18.47 -13.20 -2.54
CA ARG A 98 -19.06 -14.49 -2.92
C ARG A 98 -19.81 -14.31 -4.22
#